data_AF-A0A9X1SVT6-F1
#
_entry.id   AF-A0A9X1SVT6-F1
#
_cell.length_a   1.000
_cell.length_b   1.000
_cell.length_c   1.000
_cell.angle_alpha   90.00
_cell.angle_beta   90.00
_cell.angle_gamma   90.00
#
_symmetry.space_group_name_H-M   'P 1'
#
loop_
_entity.id
_entity.type
_entity.pdbx_description
1 polymer ?
#
loop_
_entity_poly.entity_id
_entity_poly.type
_entity_poly.pdbx_seq_one_letter_code
_entity_poly.pdbx_strand_id
1 'polypeptide(L)' 'MDAVARLNESAQARLEIPDDVSREAFGPNPYDPDRAAPAAQQGRRQGRSFAEQVSAIW' A
#
# COMPACT_ATOMS: atom_id res chain seq x y z
N MET A 1 14.54 23.86 21.26
CA MET A 1 13.91 23.76 19.93
C MET A 1 12.94 22.59 20.00
N ASP A 2 11.66 22.81 19.73
CA ASP A 2 10.62 21.79 19.86
C ASP A 2 10.75 20.74 18.74
N ALA A 3 10.92 19.47 19.12
CA ALA A 3 11.09 18.38 18.18
C ALA A 3 9.82 18.12 17.35
N VAL A 4 8.64 18.41 17.92
CA VAL A 4 7.35 18.26 17.24
C VAL A 4 7.20 19.30 16.14
N ALA A 5 7.52 20.57 16.44
CA ALA A 5 7.51 21.63 15.44
C ALA A 5 8.41 21.30 14.23
N ARG A 6 9.63 20.79 14.47
CA ARG A 6 10.56 20.40 13.40
C ARG A 6 10.06 19.21 12.57
N LEU A 7 9.41 18.23 13.21
CA LEU A 7 8.83 17.09 12.50
C LEU A 7 7.68 17.55 11.59
N ASN A 8 6.82 18.44 12.07
CA ASN A 8 5.70 18.98 11.29
C ASN A 8 6.13 19.76 10.04
N GLU A 9 7.36 20.30 10.00
CA GLU A 9 7.89 21.03 8.84
C GLU A 9 8.31 20.11 7.67
N SER A 10 8.62 18.84 7.94
CA SER A 10 9.26 17.94 6.97
C SER A 10 8.63 16.56 6.83
N ALA A 11 7.69 16.19 7.70
CA ALA A 11 7.02 14.91 7.66
C ALA A 11 6.24 14.72 6.35
N GLN A 12 6.33 13.51 5.80
CA GLN A 12 5.60 13.09 4.61
C GLN A 12 4.72 11.89 4.96
N ALA A 13 3.49 11.88 4.43
CA ALA A 13 2.58 10.77 4.54
C ALA A 13 2.05 10.42 3.15
N ARG A 14 1.88 9.13 2.89
CA ARG A 14 1.39 8.63 1.61
C ARG A 14 0.36 7.54 1.84
N LEU A 15 -0.79 7.67 1.18
CA LEU A 15 -1.87 6.69 1.22
C LEU A 15 -1.86 5.90 -0.09
N GLU A 16 -1.60 4.61 0.01
CA GLU A 16 -1.75 3.67 -1.10
C GLU A 16 -3.00 2.84 -0.88
N ILE A 17 -3.88 2.80 -1.88
CA ILE A 17 -5.08 1.97 -1.90
C ILE A 17 -4.92 0.87 -2.95
N PRO A 18 -5.65 -0.26 -2.84
CA PRO A 18 -5.60 -1.30 -3.85
C PRO A 18 -5.90 -0.74 -5.25
N ASP A 19 -5.03 -1.04 -6.21
CA ASP A 19 -5.27 -0.69 -7.61
C ASP A 19 -6.36 -1.58 -8.23
N ASP A 20 -6.85 -1.22 -9.42
CA ASP A 20 -7.99 -1.91 -10.04
C ASP A 20 -7.77 -3.42 -10.19
N VAL A 21 -6.55 -3.84 -10.54
CA VAL A 21 -6.19 -5.25 -10.69
C VAL A 21 -6.21 -5.96 -9.33
N SER A 22 -5.72 -5.31 -8.28
CA SER A 22 -5.74 -5.85 -6.91
C SER A 22 -7.16 -5.92 -6.36
N ARG A 23 -8.00 -4.93 -6.67
CA ARG A 23 -9.43 -4.91 -6.30
C ARG A 23 -10.20 -6.03 -6.98
N GLU A 24 -9.95 -6.25 -8.27
CA GLU A 24 -10.58 -7.32 -9.02
C GLU A 24 -10.17 -8.70 -8.49
N ALA A 25 -8.89 -8.88 -8.15
CA ALA A 25 -8.38 -10.12 -7.56
C ALA A 25 -8.98 -10.39 -6.17
N PHE A 26 -9.04 -9.38 -5.32
CA PHE A 26 -9.67 -9.44 -4.00
C PHE A 26 -11.17 -9.78 -4.08
N GLY A 27 -11.89 -9.18 -5.03
CA GLY A 27 -13.32 -9.43 -5.24
C GLY A 27 -14.21 -8.92 -4.09
N PRO A 28 -15.53 -9.16 -4.15
CA PRO A 28 -16.49 -8.61 -3.18
C PRO A 28 -16.54 -9.38 -1.85
N ASN A 29 -16.10 -10.65 -1.84
CA ASN A 29 -16.08 -11.49 -0.64
C ASN A 29 -14.64 -11.67 -0.14
N PRO A 30 -14.25 -11.03 0.98
CA PRO A 30 -12.89 -11.16 1.52
C PRO A 30 -12.54 -12.58 2.01
N TYR A 31 -13.55 -13.44 2.20
CA TYR A 31 -13.41 -14.80 2.70
C TYR A 31 -13.54 -15.86 1.60
N ASP A 32 -13.52 -15.47 0.33
CA ASP A 32 -13.52 -16.40 -0.80
C ASP A 32 -12.15 -17.11 -0.89
N PRO A 33 -12.07 -18.43 -0.61
CA PRO A 33 -10.79 -19.14 -0.60
C PRO A 33 -10.14 -19.20 -1.99
N ASP A 34 -10.93 -19.17 -3.06
CA ASP A 34 -10.40 -19.22 -4.44
C ASP A 34 -9.71 -17.91 -4.83
N ARG A 35 -9.97 -16.83 -4.09
CA ARG A 35 -9.38 -15.51 -4.31
C ARG A 35 -8.15 -15.22 -3.45
N ALA A 36 -7.88 -16.03 -2.43
CA ALA A 36 -6.75 -15.80 -1.52
C ALA A 36 -5.40 -15.70 -2.24
N ALA A 37 -5.10 -16.68 -3.11
CA ALA A 37 -3.83 -16.70 -3.84
C ALA A 37 -3.75 -15.62 -4.94
N PRO A 38 -4.78 -15.40 -5.78
CA PRO A 38 -4.80 -14.28 -6.72
C PRO A 38 -4.63 -12.91 -6.05
N ALA A 39 -5.35 -12.66 -4.95
CA ALA A 39 -5.26 -11.40 -4.21
C ALA A 39 -3.85 -11.16 -3.65
N ALA A 40 -3.22 -12.18 -3.06
CA ALA A 40 -1.85 -12.07 -2.56
C ALA A 40 -0.84 -11.78 -3.67
N GLN A 41 -1.00 -12.40 -4.85
CA GLN A 41 -0.13 -12.15 -6.00
C GLN A 41 -0.25 -10.72 -6.51
N GLN A 42 -1.47 -10.20 -6.65
CA GLN A 42 -1.68 -8.84 -7.13
C GLN A 42 -1.26 -7.79 -6.10
N GLY A 43 -1.54 -8.02 -4.80
CA GLY A 43 -1.02 -7.18 -3.73
C GLY A 43 0.51 -7.13 -3.71
N ARG A 44 1.20 -8.27 -3.96
CA ARG A 44 2.66 -8.30 -4.10
C ARG A 44 3.15 -7.54 -5.34
N ARG A 45 2.46 -7.67 -6.48
CA ARG A 45 2.77 -6.93 -7.71
C ARG A 45 2.65 -5.42 -7.45
N GLN A 46 1.54 -4.98 -6.87
CA GLN A 46 1.32 -3.57 -6.53
C GLN A 46 2.39 -3.09 -5.54
N GLY A 47 2.63 -3.86 -4.47
CA GLY A 47 3.71 -3.64 -3.49
C GLY A 47 5.06 -3.33 -4.11
N ARG A 48 5.46 -4.13 -5.11
CA ARG A 48 6.71 -3.94 -5.84
C ARG A 48 6.74 -2.62 -6.62
N SER A 49 5.61 -2.21 -7.21
CA SER A 49 5.54 -0.97 -7.99
C SER A 49 5.68 0.31 -7.15
N PHE A 50 5.35 0.25 -5.85
CA PHE A 50 5.50 1.40 -4.95
C PHE A 50 6.66 1.27 -3.95
N ALA A 51 7.42 0.17 -3.96
CA ALA A 51 8.52 -0.07 -3.04
C ALA A 51 9.57 1.06 -3.05
N GLU A 52 9.92 1.56 -4.24
CA GLU A 52 10.84 2.70 -4.39
C GLU A 52 10.29 3.99 -3.76
N GLN A 53 8.97 4.18 -3.82
CA GLN A 53 8.29 5.37 -3.31
C GLN A 53 8.22 5.34 -1.78
N VAL A 54 8.04 4.16 -1.17
CA VAL A 54 8.16 3.97 0.28
C VAL A 54 9.60 4.17 0.75
N SER A 55 10.58 3.67 -0.01
CA SER A 55 12.01 3.87 0.30
C SER A 55 12.46 5.32 0.22
N ALA A 56 11.72 6.20 -0.47
CA ALA A 56 12.04 7.62 -0.52
C ALA A 56 11.51 8.40 0.70
N ILE A 57 10.55 7.83 1.44
CA ILE A 57 9.95 8.43 2.64
C ILE A 57 10.64 7.94 3.91
N TRP A 58 11.11 6.68 3.92
CA TRP A 58 11.85 6.05 5.02
C TRP A 58 13.34 6.45 5.03
#